data_AF-A0A800J845-F1
#
_entry.id   AF-A0A800J845-F1
#
_cell.length_a   1.000
_cell.length_b   1.000
_cell.length_c   1.000
_cell.angle_alpha   90.00
_cell.angle_beta   90.00
_cell.angle_gamma   90.00
#
_symmetry.space_group_name_H-M   'P 1'
#
loop_
_entity.id
_entity.type
_entity.pdbx_description
1 polymer ?
#
loop_
_entity_poly.entity_id
_entity_poly.type
_entity_poly.pdbx_seq_one_letter_code
_entity_poly.pdbx_strand_id
1 'polypeptide(L)'
;MHMPDVRDACCTRADSTAEAVRQSGKTRVLVFANIHAGEVAGKEAALMLLRDLANGAHAEWADSLVVMIAPIYNADGNERVAYGNRPRQWGPVGGMGQRPNAQGLDLNRDFMKLASPEARALVGLIRDADPHVVVDLHTTNGTHMGYHLTYAPPLSPATPVAIDKHLREEWLPHLSAEILRTHDMATEHYGNVPGAFGENASSVPRGWYSFSGQPRFSTNYTGIRGRYGLLSEAYSYASFEDRVTVSKRFVEEVLAAAYRDASRVRATTAEADRQSVVGQELAVRAGFTAPNSTREILLGAVDTLRHPETGDRMYARRDVRTPETMPVYSRFGAVETERVPAGYLVPARLAEVTDLLAAHGIRTTDVPEGLALEEFQVDSVRVASRPFQNVRQQEAFGRWAPRNDAAPTSGVYVPMDQPLARLAFLLLEPRSDDSVVNWALVSLEDRGSYPILRAPAP
;
A
#
# COMPACT_ATOMS: atom_id res chain seq x y z
N MET A 1 39.94 -26.36 36.62
CA MET A 1 38.50 -26.35 36.32
C MET A 1 38.29 -25.24 35.30
N HIS A 2 38.33 -25.59 34.01
CA HIS A 2 38.28 -24.67 32.89
C HIS A 2 36.79 -24.40 32.60
N MET A 3 36.36 -23.15 32.65
CA MET A 3 35.02 -22.79 32.16
C MET A 3 34.98 -23.04 30.64
N PRO A 4 33.94 -23.69 30.10
CA PRO A 4 33.84 -23.85 28.66
C PRO A 4 33.55 -22.50 28.00
N ASP A 5 34.30 -22.23 26.94
CA ASP A 5 34.22 -21.06 26.08
C ASP A 5 32.85 -21.04 25.36
N VAL A 6 31.98 -20.07 25.70
CA VAL A 6 30.64 -19.89 25.11
C VAL A 6 30.73 -19.09 23.81
N ARG A 7 31.73 -19.36 22.96
CA ARG A 7 31.97 -18.58 21.73
C ARG A 7 31.82 -19.34 20.42
N ASP A 8 31.72 -20.67 20.44
CA ASP A 8 31.78 -21.45 19.20
C ASP A 8 30.46 -22.13 18.77
N ALA A 9 29.35 -21.95 19.48
CA ALA A 9 28.06 -22.59 19.13
C ALA A 9 27.02 -21.65 18.49
N CYS A 10 27.28 -20.34 18.39
CA CYS A 10 26.28 -19.36 17.96
C CYS A 10 26.89 -18.39 16.94
N CYS A 11 26.92 -18.78 15.66
CA CYS A 11 26.98 -17.88 14.49
C CYS A 11 27.23 -18.64 13.17
N THR A 12 26.48 -19.70 12.85
CA THR A 12 26.15 -19.88 11.43
C THR A 12 25.11 -18.82 11.13
N ARG A 13 25.54 -17.69 10.54
CA ARG A 13 24.63 -16.64 10.09
C ARG A 13 23.56 -17.30 9.22
N ALA A 14 22.31 -17.28 9.67
CA ALA A 14 21.21 -17.84 8.91
C ALA A 14 21.21 -17.19 7.52
N ASP A 15 21.08 -18.00 6.47
CA ASP A 15 21.00 -17.50 5.11
C ASP A 15 19.77 -16.60 4.98
N SER A 16 20.01 -15.30 4.79
CA SER A 16 18.99 -14.26 4.70
C SER A 16 18.75 -13.81 3.26
N THR A 17 19.20 -14.57 2.26
CA THR A 17 18.87 -14.32 0.86
C THR A 17 17.36 -14.46 0.64
N ALA A 18 16.84 -13.77 -0.37
CA ALA A 18 15.41 -13.84 -0.70
C ALA A 18 14.96 -15.27 -1.05
N GLU A 19 15.85 -16.06 -1.66
CA GLU A 19 15.62 -17.47 -1.94
C GLU A 19 15.48 -18.29 -0.65
N ALA A 20 16.41 -18.16 0.30
CA ALA A 20 16.35 -18.84 1.58
C ALA A 20 15.09 -18.44 2.38
N VAL A 21 14.74 -17.15 2.36
CA VAL A 21 13.51 -16.62 2.98
C VAL A 21 12.27 -17.29 2.39
N ARG A 22 12.18 -17.44 1.06
CA ARG A 22 11.07 -18.14 0.40
C ARG A 22 11.03 -19.63 0.69
N GLN A 23 12.19 -20.29 0.70
CA GLN A 23 12.32 -21.74 0.91
C GLN A 23 12.10 -22.15 2.38
N SER A 24 12.13 -21.20 3.33
CA SER A 24 11.89 -21.47 4.76
C SER A 24 10.54 -22.13 5.07
N GLY A 25 9.55 -22.03 4.17
CA GLY A 25 8.18 -22.50 4.42
C GLY A 25 7.41 -21.68 5.46
N LYS A 26 8.02 -20.66 6.04
CA LYS A 26 7.47 -19.80 7.09
C LYS A 26 6.61 -18.67 6.52
N THR A 27 5.75 -18.10 7.36
CA THR A 27 4.98 -16.91 7.04
C THR A 27 5.88 -15.68 7.07
N ARG A 28 6.15 -15.14 5.89
CA ARG A 28 6.96 -13.94 5.68
C ARG A 28 6.15 -12.67 5.93
N VAL A 29 6.63 -11.79 6.80
CA VAL A 29 6.04 -10.49 7.13
C VAL A 29 7.06 -9.39 6.84
N LEU A 30 6.67 -8.37 6.10
CA LEU A 30 7.45 -7.15 5.87
C LEU A 30 6.81 -6.00 6.65
N VAL A 31 7.58 -5.35 7.52
CA VAL A 31 7.19 -4.10 8.18
C VAL A 31 8.09 -3.00 7.65
N PHE A 32 7.52 -1.93 7.13
CA PHE A 32 8.30 -0.76 6.77
C PHE A 32 7.66 0.52 7.28
N ALA A 33 8.49 1.54 7.43
CA ALA A 33 8.07 2.82 7.97
C ALA A 33 8.77 3.97 7.25
N ASN A 34 8.37 5.19 7.60
CA ASN A 34 9.06 6.40 7.17
C ASN A 34 9.04 6.59 5.63
N ILE A 35 7.97 6.16 4.97
CA ILE A 35 7.71 6.46 3.55
C ILE A 35 7.53 7.96 3.33
N HIS A 36 6.85 8.63 4.26
CA HIS A 36 6.98 10.06 4.48
C HIS A 36 7.89 10.25 5.70
N ALA A 37 9.09 10.77 5.51
CA ALA A 37 10.13 10.69 6.54
C ALA A 37 9.92 11.61 7.76
N GLY A 38 8.88 12.45 7.73
CA GLY A 38 8.42 13.22 8.89
C GLY A 38 7.53 12.41 9.85
N GLU A 39 7.04 11.25 9.43
CA GLU A 39 6.11 10.38 10.18
C GLU A 39 6.88 9.40 11.07
N VAL A 40 7.74 9.97 11.90
CA VAL A 40 8.81 9.27 12.60
C VAL A 40 8.34 8.31 13.70
N ALA A 41 7.06 8.29 14.06
CA ALA A 41 6.57 7.34 15.08
C ALA A 41 6.76 5.88 14.65
N GLY A 42 6.49 5.57 13.37
CA GLY A 42 6.66 4.24 12.82
C GLY A 42 8.11 3.75 12.80
N LYS A 43 9.07 4.63 12.49
CA LYS A 43 10.49 4.24 12.46
C LYS A 43 11.00 3.90 13.86
N GLU A 44 10.65 4.69 14.87
CA GLU A 44 11.07 4.42 16.26
C GLU A 44 10.40 3.15 16.79
N ALA A 45 9.11 2.95 16.49
CA ALA A 45 8.40 1.71 16.82
C ALA A 45 9.07 0.47 16.20
N ALA A 46 9.44 0.54 14.91
CA ALA A 46 10.13 -0.53 14.22
C ALA A 46 11.53 -0.83 14.79
N LEU A 47 12.29 0.21 15.16
CA LEU A 47 13.60 0.06 15.80
C LEU A 47 13.49 -0.52 17.22
N MET A 48 12.50 -0.08 18.01
CA MET A 48 12.22 -0.65 19.32
C MET A 48 11.84 -2.13 19.22
N LEU A 49 10.97 -2.49 18.26
CA LEU A 49 10.62 -3.88 17.99
C LEU A 49 11.86 -4.71 17.62
N LEU A 50 12.70 -4.22 16.71
CA LEU A 50 13.92 -4.92 16.30
C LEU A 50 14.87 -5.16 17.48
N ARG A 51 15.05 -4.17 18.36
CA ARG A 51 15.80 -4.30 19.61
C ARG A 51 15.20 -5.38 20.52
N ASP A 52 13.89 -5.36 20.71
CA ASP A 52 13.21 -6.28 21.62
C ASP A 52 13.31 -7.74 21.09
N LEU A 53 13.11 -7.95 19.79
CA LEU A 53 13.30 -9.26 19.12
C LEU A 53 14.75 -9.75 19.24
N ALA A 54 15.73 -8.87 19.03
CA ALA A 54 17.15 -9.22 19.16
C ALA A 54 17.54 -9.61 20.60
N ASN A 55 16.82 -9.09 21.59
CA ASN A 55 16.99 -9.44 23.01
C ASN A 55 16.16 -10.68 23.44
N GLY A 56 15.50 -11.36 22.50
CA GLY A 56 14.76 -12.59 22.74
C GLY A 56 13.29 -12.41 23.11
N ALA A 57 12.74 -11.18 23.06
CA ALA A 57 11.30 -11.02 23.16
C ALA A 57 10.63 -11.69 21.96
N HIS A 58 9.53 -12.41 22.21
CA HIS A 58 8.78 -13.13 21.17
C HIS A 58 9.61 -14.13 20.35
N ALA A 59 10.60 -14.78 20.97
CA ALA A 59 11.45 -15.77 20.29
C ALA A 59 10.64 -16.88 19.60
N GLU A 60 9.47 -17.23 20.15
CA GLU A 60 8.52 -18.20 19.59
C GLU A 60 8.01 -17.81 18.19
N TRP A 61 7.97 -16.52 17.85
CA TRP A 61 7.53 -16.10 16.50
C TRP A 61 8.43 -16.64 15.41
N ALA A 62 9.72 -16.88 15.71
CA ALA A 62 10.66 -17.45 14.76
C ALA A 62 10.29 -18.89 14.36
N ASP A 63 9.43 -19.59 15.10
CA ASP A 63 9.00 -20.95 14.75
C ASP A 63 8.22 -20.98 13.43
N SER A 64 7.42 -19.94 13.17
CA SER A 64 6.53 -19.90 12.01
C SER A 64 6.64 -18.63 11.16
N LEU A 65 7.40 -17.62 11.61
CA LEU A 65 7.57 -16.35 10.90
C LEU A 65 9.00 -16.13 10.37
N VAL A 66 9.08 -15.37 9.28
CA VAL A 66 10.26 -14.59 8.90
C VAL A 66 9.84 -13.13 8.91
N VAL A 67 10.47 -12.30 9.74
CA VAL A 67 10.14 -10.88 9.87
C VAL A 67 11.23 -10.04 9.22
N MET A 68 10.85 -9.25 8.23
CA MET A 68 11.71 -8.29 7.53
C MET A 68 11.29 -6.89 7.95
N ILE A 69 12.26 -6.03 8.30
CA ILE A 69 11.99 -4.68 8.81
C ILE A 69 12.81 -3.66 8.02
N ALA A 70 12.13 -2.68 7.42
CA ALA A 70 12.73 -1.53 6.75
C ALA A 70 12.28 -0.23 7.45
N PRO A 71 12.99 0.19 8.52
CA PRO A 71 12.52 1.28 9.37
C PRO A 71 12.61 2.66 8.70
N ILE A 72 13.50 2.83 7.73
CA ILE A 72 13.67 4.06 6.97
C ILE A 72 13.59 3.71 5.49
N TYR A 73 12.40 3.88 4.91
CA TYR A 73 12.20 3.69 3.49
C TYR A 73 12.64 4.92 2.68
N ASN A 74 12.21 6.13 3.08
CA ASN A 74 12.64 7.39 2.47
C ASN A 74 13.91 7.92 3.18
N ALA A 75 15.08 7.41 2.80
CA ALA A 75 16.36 7.76 3.43
C ALA A 75 16.71 9.24 3.25
N ASP A 76 16.63 9.76 2.02
CA ASP A 76 16.96 11.16 1.73
C ASP A 76 16.00 12.14 2.42
N GLY A 77 14.72 11.79 2.49
CA GLY A 77 13.73 12.56 3.22
C GLY A 77 14.02 12.56 4.72
N ASN A 78 14.53 11.46 5.28
CA ASN A 78 14.83 11.32 6.70
C ASN A 78 15.96 12.24 7.14
N GLU A 79 17.01 12.36 6.33
CA GLU A 79 18.17 13.21 6.64
C GLU A 79 17.88 14.70 6.50
N ARG A 80 16.80 15.08 5.80
CA ARG A 80 16.36 16.48 5.66
C ARG A 80 15.53 16.93 6.87
N VAL A 81 16.11 16.82 8.06
CA VAL A 81 15.47 17.20 9.32
C VAL A 81 15.27 18.71 9.40
N ALA A 82 14.04 19.14 9.65
CA ALA A 82 13.70 20.53 9.90
C ALA A 82 12.48 20.65 10.83
N TYR A 83 12.37 21.78 11.54
CA TYR A 83 11.22 22.06 12.41
C TYR A 83 9.90 22.16 11.63
N GLY A 84 9.95 22.63 10.38
CA GLY A 84 8.77 22.93 9.56
C GLY A 84 8.18 21.75 8.78
N ASN A 85 8.77 20.55 8.80
CA ASN A 85 8.40 19.48 7.88
C ASN A 85 7.02 18.82 8.18
N ARG A 86 6.54 18.90 9.42
CA ARG A 86 5.17 18.53 9.80
C ARG A 86 4.57 19.61 10.68
N PRO A 87 4.11 20.71 10.08
CA PRO A 87 3.54 21.81 10.84
C PRO A 87 2.32 21.30 11.60
N ARG A 88 2.08 21.83 12.81
CA ARG A 88 0.96 21.49 13.71
C ARG A 88 1.05 20.17 14.47
N GLN A 89 1.88 19.22 14.06
CA GLN A 89 2.08 17.96 14.77
C GLN A 89 2.66 18.19 16.18
N TRP A 90 2.27 17.37 17.17
CA TRP A 90 2.87 17.45 18.51
C TRP A 90 4.20 16.69 18.56
N GLY A 91 5.24 17.36 18.07
CA GLY A 91 6.62 16.89 18.10
C GLY A 91 6.97 15.77 17.08
N PRO A 92 8.16 15.16 17.21
CA PRO A 92 9.23 15.57 18.12
C PRO A 92 9.68 17.01 17.84
N VAL A 93 9.88 17.80 18.91
CA VAL A 93 10.16 19.24 18.79
C VAL A 93 11.55 19.56 18.24
N GLY A 94 12.45 18.57 18.23
CA GLY A 94 13.78 18.67 17.60
C GLY A 94 13.75 18.65 16.07
N GLY A 95 12.58 18.55 15.45
CA GLY A 95 12.42 18.42 14.01
C GLY A 95 12.31 16.96 13.55
N MET A 96 11.94 16.80 12.29
CA MET A 96 11.73 15.50 11.65
C MET A 96 12.01 15.61 10.14
N GLY A 97 12.13 14.47 9.46
CA GLY A 97 12.36 14.43 8.01
C GLY A 97 11.19 15.01 7.20
N GLN A 98 11.39 15.16 5.89
CA GLN A 98 10.38 15.70 4.98
C GLN A 98 9.50 14.60 4.36
N ARG A 99 8.36 15.02 3.78
CA ARG A 99 7.43 14.10 3.11
C ARG A 99 8.00 13.47 1.83
N PRO A 100 8.43 14.24 0.81
CA PRO A 100 8.94 13.66 -0.43
C PRO A 100 10.38 13.17 -0.32
N ASN A 101 10.82 12.32 -1.24
CA ASN A 101 12.25 11.99 -1.39
C ASN A 101 13.06 13.16 -1.99
N ALA A 102 14.35 12.97 -2.26
CA ALA A 102 15.20 14.02 -2.85
C ALA A 102 14.77 14.47 -4.26
N GLN A 103 14.02 13.63 -5.00
CA GLN A 103 13.47 13.98 -6.32
C GLN A 103 12.13 14.74 -6.22
N GLY A 104 11.65 15.02 -5.01
CA GLY A 104 10.36 15.67 -4.79
C GLY A 104 9.15 14.73 -4.96
N LEU A 105 9.37 13.41 -5.05
CA LEU A 105 8.32 12.43 -5.22
C LEU A 105 7.76 12.00 -3.86
N ASP A 106 6.43 11.89 -3.79
CA ASP A 106 5.73 11.22 -2.71
C ASP A 106 5.78 9.70 -2.97
N LEU A 107 6.61 9.00 -2.21
CA LEU A 107 6.84 7.56 -2.40
C LEU A 107 5.57 6.72 -2.20
N ASN A 108 4.57 7.21 -1.44
CA ASN A 108 3.28 6.54 -1.28
C ASN A 108 2.33 6.78 -2.48
N ARG A 109 2.88 7.15 -3.64
CA ARG A 109 2.20 7.25 -4.94
C ARG A 109 2.94 6.51 -6.05
N ASP A 110 3.98 5.74 -5.71
CA ASP A 110 4.98 5.28 -6.68
C ASP A 110 4.97 3.76 -6.92
N PHE A 111 4.14 3.01 -6.20
CA PHE A 111 4.13 1.53 -6.24
C PHE A 111 3.70 0.93 -7.59
N MET A 112 3.09 1.71 -8.48
CA MET A 112 2.68 1.27 -9.82
C MET A 112 3.66 1.69 -10.92
N LYS A 113 4.23 2.90 -10.84
CA LYS A 113 5.10 3.44 -11.90
C LYS A 113 6.59 3.25 -11.63
N LEU A 114 6.97 2.99 -10.37
CA LEU A 114 8.35 2.76 -9.91
C LEU A 114 9.36 3.80 -10.43
N ALA A 115 9.00 5.08 -10.31
CA ALA A 115 9.81 6.19 -10.82
C ALA A 115 11.01 6.50 -9.92
N SER A 116 10.92 6.20 -8.63
CA SER A 116 11.98 6.42 -7.64
C SER A 116 12.87 5.18 -7.42
N PRO A 117 14.16 5.36 -7.09
CA PRO A 117 15.03 4.24 -6.70
C PRO A 117 14.53 3.53 -5.44
N GLU A 118 13.91 4.25 -4.51
CA GLU A 118 13.30 3.67 -3.32
C GLU A 118 12.19 2.69 -3.70
N ALA A 119 11.24 3.09 -4.56
CA ALA A 119 10.16 2.22 -5.01
C ALA A 119 10.68 0.98 -5.73
N ARG A 120 11.70 1.12 -6.57
CA ARG A 120 12.36 -0.02 -7.23
C ARG A 120 13.01 -0.98 -6.22
N ALA A 121 13.64 -0.46 -5.18
CA ALA A 121 14.28 -1.28 -4.15
C ALA A 121 13.25 -2.02 -3.29
N LEU A 122 12.21 -1.33 -2.79
CA LEU A 122 11.19 -1.94 -1.94
C LEU A 122 10.33 -2.94 -2.73
N VAL A 123 9.94 -2.60 -3.96
CA VAL A 123 9.20 -3.55 -4.82
C VAL A 123 10.09 -4.70 -5.26
N GLY A 124 11.39 -4.48 -5.46
CA GLY A 124 12.38 -5.56 -5.64
C GLY A 124 12.38 -6.53 -4.46
N LEU A 125 12.43 -6.03 -3.22
CA LEU A 125 12.31 -6.88 -2.03
C LEU A 125 10.96 -7.62 -1.97
N ILE A 126 9.84 -6.94 -2.26
CA ILE A 126 8.51 -7.57 -2.31
C ILE A 126 8.45 -8.65 -3.40
N ARG A 127 9.06 -8.42 -4.55
CA ARG A 127 9.14 -9.40 -5.65
C ARG A 127 9.98 -10.61 -5.25
N ASP A 128 11.16 -10.38 -4.67
CA ASP A 128 12.15 -11.43 -4.46
C ASP A 128 11.85 -12.25 -3.20
N ALA A 129 11.43 -11.60 -2.10
CA ALA A 129 11.11 -12.28 -0.85
C ALA A 129 9.63 -12.71 -0.75
N ASP A 130 8.74 -12.15 -1.58
CA ASP A 130 7.30 -12.45 -1.64
C ASP A 130 6.62 -12.52 -0.25
N PRO A 131 6.61 -11.41 0.53
CA PRO A 131 5.98 -11.40 1.86
C PRO A 131 4.48 -11.68 1.76
N HIS A 132 3.95 -12.49 2.70
CA HIS A 132 2.51 -12.74 2.79
C HIS A 132 1.76 -11.56 3.41
N VAL A 133 2.41 -10.86 4.33
CA VAL A 133 1.87 -9.70 5.05
C VAL A 133 2.83 -8.54 4.89
N VAL A 134 2.31 -7.36 4.54
CA VAL A 134 3.06 -6.11 4.43
C VAL A 134 2.38 -5.05 5.28
N VAL A 135 3.15 -4.43 6.18
CA VAL A 135 2.70 -3.38 7.09
C VAL A 135 3.45 -2.09 6.80
N ASP A 136 2.70 -1.02 6.58
CA ASP A 136 3.20 0.33 6.30
C ASP A 136 2.79 1.29 7.43
N LEU A 137 3.77 1.89 8.10
CA LEU A 137 3.55 2.75 9.27
C LEU A 137 3.63 4.24 8.94
N HIS A 138 2.51 4.94 9.14
CA HIS A 138 2.30 6.36 8.85
C HIS A 138 1.84 7.15 10.09
N THR A 139 1.66 8.45 9.91
CA THR A 139 1.02 9.35 10.86
C THR A 139 0.05 10.29 10.15
N THR A 140 -1.19 10.34 10.63
CA THR A 140 -2.27 11.11 9.99
C THR A 140 -2.41 12.50 10.59
N ASN A 141 -2.58 13.48 9.70
CA ASN A 141 -2.98 14.85 10.04
C ASN A 141 -4.51 15.03 10.09
N GLY A 142 -5.26 13.94 9.92
CA GLY A 142 -6.69 13.90 9.69
C GLY A 142 -7.55 14.55 10.76
N THR A 143 -8.87 14.38 10.64
CA THR A 143 -9.89 14.95 11.55
C THR A 143 -9.49 14.89 13.03
N HIS A 144 -9.88 15.91 13.81
CA HIS A 144 -9.78 15.85 15.27
C HIS A 144 -10.56 14.64 15.80
N MET A 145 -9.83 13.57 16.09
CA MET A 145 -10.38 12.26 16.43
C MET A 145 -10.05 11.89 17.88
N GLY A 146 -10.89 11.03 18.46
CA GLY A 146 -10.69 10.48 19.80
C GLY A 146 -9.76 9.26 19.83
N TYR A 147 -9.38 8.73 18.67
CA TYR A 147 -8.50 7.56 18.52
C TYR A 147 -7.01 7.92 18.63
N HIS A 148 -6.20 6.94 19.02
CA HIS A 148 -4.73 7.06 19.06
C HIS A 148 -4.09 6.68 17.73
N LEU A 149 -4.70 5.73 17.02
CA LEU A 149 -4.25 5.24 15.73
C LEU A 149 -5.47 4.86 14.90
N THR A 150 -5.39 5.11 13.60
CA THR A 150 -6.32 4.52 12.65
C THR A 150 -5.59 3.58 11.70
N TYR A 151 -6.29 2.67 11.03
CA TYR A 151 -5.67 1.68 10.15
C TYR A 151 -6.50 1.41 8.90
N ALA A 152 -5.87 0.92 7.83
CA ALA A 152 -6.60 0.48 6.66
C ALA A 152 -6.10 -0.89 6.17
N PRO A 153 -7.00 -1.84 5.86
CA PRO A 153 -6.67 -2.96 4.97
C PRO A 153 -6.60 -2.44 3.52
N PRO A 154 -6.33 -3.29 2.51
CA PRO A 154 -6.46 -2.88 1.12
C PRO A 154 -7.90 -2.42 0.85
N LEU A 155 -8.00 -1.33 0.11
CA LEU A 155 -9.25 -0.70 -0.30
C LEU A 155 -9.59 -0.97 -1.77
N SER A 156 -8.61 -1.43 -2.56
CA SER A 156 -8.84 -1.77 -3.97
C SER A 156 -9.84 -2.93 -4.10
N PRO A 157 -10.89 -2.79 -4.93
CA PRO A 157 -11.84 -3.87 -5.19
C PRO A 157 -11.22 -5.06 -5.94
N ALA A 158 -10.01 -4.92 -6.49
CA ALA A 158 -9.26 -6.02 -7.10
C ALA A 158 -8.58 -6.94 -6.06
N THR A 159 -8.57 -6.57 -4.78
CA THR A 159 -8.04 -7.43 -3.69
C THR A 159 -8.85 -8.72 -3.57
N PRO A 160 -8.21 -9.91 -3.47
CA PRO A 160 -8.95 -11.17 -3.28
C PRO A 160 -9.87 -11.12 -2.06
N VAL A 161 -11.13 -11.54 -2.25
CA VAL A 161 -12.18 -11.45 -1.23
C VAL A 161 -11.81 -12.19 0.06
N ALA A 162 -11.13 -13.34 -0.04
CA ALA A 162 -10.71 -14.10 1.13
C ALA A 162 -9.72 -13.32 2.02
N ILE A 163 -8.84 -12.53 1.42
CA ILE A 163 -7.88 -11.69 2.15
C ILE A 163 -8.61 -10.50 2.79
N ASP A 164 -9.46 -9.79 2.03
CA ASP A 164 -10.24 -8.66 2.54
C ASP A 164 -11.12 -9.09 3.73
N LYS A 165 -11.82 -10.21 3.58
CA LYS A 165 -12.68 -10.78 4.63
C LYS A 165 -11.88 -11.12 5.89
N HIS A 166 -10.78 -11.85 5.74
CA HIS A 166 -9.96 -12.26 6.89
C HIS A 166 -9.40 -11.04 7.64
N LEU A 167 -8.94 -10.01 6.92
CA LEU A 167 -8.48 -8.77 7.55
C LEU A 167 -9.58 -8.06 8.31
N ARG A 168 -10.74 -7.86 7.68
CA ARG A 168 -11.78 -6.96 8.19
C ARG A 168 -12.69 -7.58 9.23
N GLU A 169 -12.95 -8.87 9.13
CA GLU A 169 -13.88 -9.57 10.02
C GLU A 169 -13.16 -10.22 11.21
N GLU A 170 -11.87 -10.51 11.09
CA GLU A 170 -11.14 -11.26 12.13
C GLU A 170 -9.93 -10.50 12.67
N TRP A 171 -8.96 -10.13 11.82
CA TRP A 171 -7.73 -9.50 12.30
C TRP A 171 -7.98 -8.13 12.91
N LEU A 172 -8.46 -7.17 12.13
CA LEU A 172 -8.57 -5.78 12.55
C LEU A 172 -9.46 -5.57 13.80
N PRO A 173 -10.61 -6.25 13.95
CA PRO A 173 -11.38 -6.21 15.20
C PRO A 173 -10.60 -6.75 16.39
N HIS A 174 -9.87 -7.87 16.22
CA HIS A 174 -9.06 -8.46 17.28
C HIS A 174 -7.88 -7.54 17.69
N LEU A 175 -7.14 -7.00 16.72
CA LEU A 175 -6.04 -6.06 16.99
C LEU A 175 -6.56 -4.86 17.81
N SER A 176 -7.71 -4.29 17.41
CA SER A 176 -8.30 -3.15 18.12
C SER A 176 -8.70 -3.49 19.56
N ALA A 177 -9.28 -4.67 19.76
CA ALA A 177 -9.68 -5.14 21.08
C ALA A 177 -8.46 -5.35 21.99
N GLU A 178 -7.38 -5.97 21.48
CA GLU A 178 -6.18 -6.23 22.28
C GLU A 178 -5.41 -4.95 22.61
N ILE A 179 -5.25 -4.02 21.66
CA ILE A 179 -4.59 -2.73 21.92
C ILE A 179 -5.37 -1.94 22.97
N LEU A 180 -6.71 -1.88 22.85
CA LEU A 180 -7.54 -1.22 23.86
C LEU A 180 -7.42 -1.90 25.22
N ARG A 181 -7.48 -3.24 25.28
CA ARG A 181 -7.42 -4.01 26.53
C ARG A 181 -6.07 -3.86 27.25
N THR A 182 -4.97 -3.81 26.51
CA THR A 182 -3.61 -3.84 27.07
C THR A 182 -3.02 -2.45 27.31
N HIS A 183 -3.47 -1.42 26.59
CA HIS A 183 -2.87 -0.08 26.62
C HIS A 183 -3.89 1.07 26.76
N ASP A 184 -5.19 0.78 26.82
CA ASP A 184 -6.27 1.79 26.81
C ASP A 184 -6.22 2.75 25.60
N MET A 185 -5.62 2.29 24.51
CA MET A 185 -5.46 3.06 23.27
C MET A 185 -6.51 2.64 22.25
N ALA A 186 -7.52 3.49 22.05
CA ALA A 186 -8.55 3.22 21.04
C ALA A 186 -8.02 3.35 19.60
N THR A 187 -8.43 2.41 18.73
CA THR A 187 -8.10 2.38 17.30
C THR A 187 -9.35 2.25 16.43
N GLU A 188 -9.25 2.65 15.15
CA GLU A 188 -10.38 2.56 14.21
C GLU A 188 -9.91 2.46 12.74
N HIS A 189 -10.77 1.98 11.86
CA HIS A 189 -10.58 2.11 10.42
C HIS A 189 -10.33 3.58 10.02
N TYR A 190 -9.30 3.78 9.19
CA TYR A 190 -8.91 5.08 8.69
C TYR A 190 -10.07 5.79 8.00
N GLY A 191 -10.30 7.02 8.43
CA GLY A 191 -11.14 7.95 7.74
C GLY A 191 -10.96 9.39 8.20
N ASN A 192 -11.65 10.28 7.50
CA ASN A 192 -11.75 11.69 7.81
C ASN A 192 -13.20 12.14 7.67
N VAL A 193 -13.58 13.13 8.45
CA VAL A 193 -14.82 13.88 8.30
C VAL A 193 -14.55 15.09 7.39
N PRO A 194 -15.18 15.18 6.20
CA PRO A 194 -15.04 16.32 5.31
C PRO A 194 -15.38 17.63 6.03
N GLY A 195 -14.58 18.67 5.79
CA GLY A 195 -14.79 19.99 6.41
C GLY A 195 -14.44 20.08 7.90
N ALA A 196 -13.83 19.04 8.51
CA ALA A 196 -13.46 19.05 9.94
C ALA A 196 -12.54 20.21 10.36
N PHE A 197 -11.85 20.86 9.41
CA PHE A 197 -10.96 21.99 9.65
C PHE A 197 -11.51 23.33 9.13
N GLY A 198 -12.81 23.45 8.89
CA GLY A 198 -13.42 24.69 8.41
C GLY A 198 -13.12 25.00 6.95
N GLU A 199 -12.72 24.00 6.17
CA GLU A 199 -12.74 24.08 4.70
C GLU A 199 -14.20 24.30 4.27
N ASN A 200 -14.46 25.36 3.48
CA ASN A 200 -15.79 25.75 2.98
C ASN A 200 -16.65 24.53 2.67
N ALA A 201 -17.92 24.56 3.12
CA ALA A 201 -18.94 23.53 2.96
C ALA A 201 -18.59 22.55 1.83
N SER A 202 -17.93 21.46 2.21
CA SER A 202 -17.60 20.39 1.28
C SER A 202 -18.92 19.93 0.64
N SER A 203 -18.96 19.80 -0.68
CA SER A 203 -20.11 19.20 -1.37
C SER A 203 -20.30 17.72 -0.99
N VAL A 204 -19.32 17.11 -0.32
CA VAL A 204 -19.40 15.78 0.26
C VAL A 204 -20.23 15.83 1.55
N PRO A 205 -21.27 14.98 1.68
CA PRO A 205 -22.03 14.84 2.91
C PRO A 205 -21.15 14.53 4.13
N ARG A 206 -21.66 14.84 5.32
CA ARG A 206 -20.97 14.49 6.56
C ARG A 206 -20.95 12.96 6.75
N GLY A 207 -19.78 12.42 7.02
CA GLY A 207 -19.54 10.98 7.17
C GLY A 207 -18.06 10.70 7.43
N TRP A 208 -17.74 9.44 7.72
CA TRP A 208 -16.36 8.98 7.93
C TRP A 208 -15.83 8.33 6.66
N TYR A 209 -14.97 9.04 5.92
CA TYR A 209 -14.50 8.62 4.60
C TYR A 209 -13.05 8.16 4.65
N SER A 210 -12.77 6.97 4.12
CA SER A 210 -11.40 6.52 3.91
C SER A 210 -10.71 7.33 2.78
N PHE A 211 -9.53 6.91 2.31
CA PHE A 211 -8.74 7.72 1.38
C PHE A 211 -8.97 7.36 -0.10
N SER A 212 -8.53 6.18 -0.55
CA SER A 212 -8.53 5.83 -1.97
C SER A 212 -8.38 4.33 -2.21
N GLY A 213 -9.11 3.79 -3.19
CA GLY A 213 -8.97 2.43 -3.69
C GLY A 213 -7.89 2.26 -4.78
N GLN A 214 -7.17 3.33 -5.12
CA GLN A 214 -6.19 3.32 -6.22
C GLN A 214 -4.98 2.41 -5.92
N PRO A 215 -4.51 1.62 -6.89
CA PRO A 215 -3.35 0.72 -6.74
C PRO A 215 -2.03 1.37 -6.29
N ARG A 216 -1.81 2.66 -6.58
CA ARG A 216 -0.54 3.36 -6.28
C ARG A 216 -0.11 3.40 -4.80
N PHE A 217 -1.03 3.13 -3.88
CA PHE A 217 -0.75 3.12 -2.45
C PHE A 217 -0.25 1.74 -2.02
N SER A 218 0.77 1.68 -1.16
CA SER A 218 1.42 0.44 -0.69
C SER A 218 0.43 -0.67 -0.28
N THR A 219 -0.61 -0.30 0.48
CA THR A 219 -1.63 -1.21 1.00
C THR A 219 -2.47 -1.81 -0.11
N ASN A 220 -2.90 -0.99 -1.07
CA ASN A 220 -3.69 -1.43 -2.23
C ASN A 220 -2.84 -2.25 -3.19
N TYR A 221 -1.60 -1.81 -3.45
CA TYR A 221 -0.61 -2.55 -4.22
C TYR A 221 -0.38 -3.95 -3.66
N THR A 222 -0.21 -4.07 -2.34
CA THR A 222 -0.07 -5.36 -1.65
C THR A 222 -1.32 -6.22 -1.83
N GLY A 223 -2.52 -5.63 -1.66
CA GLY A 223 -3.79 -6.33 -1.82
C GLY A 223 -4.01 -6.90 -3.23
N ILE A 224 -3.73 -6.12 -4.29
CA ILE A 224 -3.90 -6.60 -5.67
C ILE A 224 -2.89 -7.67 -6.07
N ARG A 225 -1.76 -7.78 -5.36
CA ARG A 225 -0.81 -8.91 -5.47
C ARG A 225 -1.26 -10.15 -4.71
N GLY A 226 -2.46 -10.15 -4.12
CA GLY A 226 -2.97 -11.26 -3.33
C GLY A 226 -2.22 -11.46 -2.03
N ARG A 227 -1.80 -10.38 -1.38
CA ARG A 227 -1.11 -10.37 -0.09
C ARG A 227 -1.88 -9.52 0.92
N TYR A 228 -1.62 -9.72 2.22
CA TYR A 228 -2.24 -8.96 3.30
C TYR A 228 -1.54 -7.60 3.45
N GLY A 229 -2.19 -6.52 3.02
CA GLY A 229 -1.68 -5.15 3.19
C GLY A 229 -2.31 -4.46 4.41
N LEU A 230 -1.49 -3.84 5.25
CA LEU A 230 -1.96 -3.10 6.42
C LEU A 230 -1.30 -1.73 6.48
N LEU A 231 -2.11 -0.68 6.57
CA LEU A 231 -1.70 0.68 6.86
C LEU A 231 -1.95 0.98 8.33
N SER A 232 -0.99 1.60 9.00
CA SER A 232 -1.16 2.24 10.31
C SER A 232 -1.04 3.75 10.15
N GLU A 233 -1.89 4.52 10.82
CA GLU A 233 -1.94 5.97 10.79
C GLU A 233 -2.05 6.49 12.23
N ALA A 234 -0.91 6.65 12.90
CA ALA A 234 -0.87 7.23 14.25
C ALA A 234 -1.38 8.68 14.25
N TYR A 235 -2.10 9.10 15.28
CA TYR A 235 -2.70 10.42 15.30
C TYR A 235 -1.68 11.52 15.61
N SER A 236 -1.40 12.41 14.65
CA SER A 236 -0.36 13.45 14.73
C SER A 236 -0.42 14.35 15.97
N TYR A 237 -1.59 14.53 16.58
CA TYR A 237 -1.75 15.39 17.75
C TYR A 237 -1.59 14.63 19.07
N ALA A 238 -1.53 13.30 19.07
CA ALA A 238 -1.08 12.55 20.24
C ALA A 238 0.40 12.84 20.53
N SER A 239 0.83 12.63 21.78
CA SER A 239 2.23 12.84 22.15
C SER A 239 3.14 11.98 21.29
N PHE A 240 4.41 12.39 21.12
CA PHE A 240 5.33 11.56 20.35
C PHE A 240 5.49 10.16 20.98
N GLU A 241 5.50 10.09 22.31
CA GLU A 241 5.51 8.83 23.06
C GLU A 241 4.28 7.96 22.79
N ASP A 242 3.06 8.54 22.82
CA ASP A 242 1.83 7.79 22.52
C ASP A 242 1.82 7.28 21.10
N ARG A 243 2.28 8.09 20.14
CA ARG A 243 2.36 7.68 18.73
C ARG A 243 3.33 6.51 18.54
N VAL A 244 4.51 6.57 19.14
CA VAL A 244 5.48 5.47 19.09
C VAL A 244 4.91 4.22 19.76
N THR A 245 4.29 4.38 20.93
CA THR A 245 3.68 3.29 21.70
C THR A 245 2.59 2.59 20.91
N VAL A 246 1.60 3.32 20.40
CA VAL A 246 0.47 2.74 19.66
C VAL A 246 0.92 2.11 18.33
N SER A 247 1.90 2.71 17.63
CA SER A 247 2.48 2.11 16.42
C SER A 247 3.23 0.82 16.71
N LYS A 248 4.01 0.75 17.80
CA LYS A 248 4.70 -0.48 18.22
C LYS A 248 3.70 -1.59 18.55
N ARG A 249 2.68 -1.27 19.35
CA ARG A 249 1.64 -2.23 19.72
C ARG A 249 0.85 -2.72 18.52
N PHE A 250 0.51 -1.83 17.59
CA PHE A 250 -0.14 -2.24 16.35
C PHE A 250 0.68 -3.28 15.57
N VAL A 251 1.99 -3.07 15.41
CA VAL A 251 2.85 -4.04 14.69
C VAL A 251 3.00 -5.34 15.46
N GLU A 252 3.16 -5.29 16.78
CA GLU A 252 3.25 -6.50 17.62
C GLU A 252 1.99 -7.35 17.51
N GLU A 253 0.81 -6.73 17.57
CA GLU A 253 -0.45 -7.45 17.41
C GLU A 253 -0.62 -8.02 15.99
N VAL A 254 -0.14 -7.32 14.95
CA VAL A 254 -0.11 -7.87 13.58
C VAL A 254 0.80 -9.09 13.50
N LEU A 255 1.99 -9.05 14.13
CA LEU A 255 2.91 -10.19 14.16
C LEU A 255 2.33 -11.35 14.99
N ALA A 256 1.69 -11.07 16.11
CA ALA A 256 0.99 -12.07 16.91
C ALA A 256 -0.15 -12.75 16.12
N ALA A 257 -0.94 -11.97 15.37
CA ALA A 257 -1.97 -12.50 14.48
C ALA A 257 -1.37 -13.34 13.33
N ALA A 258 -0.29 -12.86 12.70
CA ALA A 258 0.41 -13.59 11.65
C ALA A 258 1.01 -14.91 12.16
N TYR A 259 1.53 -14.93 13.40
CA TYR A 259 2.06 -16.12 14.06
C TYR A 259 0.94 -17.12 14.37
N ARG A 260 -0.15 -16.66 15.00
CA ARG A 260 -1.33 -17.49 15.35
C ARG A 260 -1.96 -18.12 14.11
N ASP A 261 -2.09 -17.35 13.02
CA ASP A 261 -2.78 -17.76 11.79
C ASP A 261 -1.80 -18.17 10.67
N ALA A 262 -0.54 -18.46 10.99
CA ALA A 262 0.54 -18.61 10.01
C ALA A 262 0.19 -19.54 8.85
N SER A 263 -0.32 -20.74 9.14
CA SER A 263 -0.72 -21.71 8.11
C SER A 263 -1.90 -21.21 7.25
N ARG A 264 -2.88 -20.53 7.86
CA ARG A 264 -4.04 -19.97 7.14
C ARG A 264 -3.64 -18.81 6.24
N VAL A 265 -2.74 -17.94 6.69
CA VAL A 265 -2.18 -16.86 5.88
C VAL A 265 -1.52 -17.44 4.62
N ARG A 266 -0.61 -18.41 4.77
CA ARG A 266 0.07 -19.05 3.62
C ARG A 266 -0.90 -19.75 2.67
N ALA A 267 -1.88 -20.47 3.21
CA ALA A 267 -2.90 -21.14 2.40
C ALA A 267 -3.75 -20.14 1.61
N THR A 268 -4.12 -19.01 2.22
CA THR A 268 -4.97 -18.00 1.59
C THR A 268 -4.24 -17.26 0.48
N THR A 269 -2.97 -16.88 0.68
CA THR A 269 -2.17 -16.25 -0.38
C THR A 269 -1.86 -17.22 -1.51
N ALA A 270 -1.60 -18.50 -1.21
CA ALA A 270 -1.36 -19.53 -2.23
C ALA A 270 -2.62 -19.81 -3.06
N GLU A 271 -3.81 -19.73 -2.47
CA GLU A 271 -5.07 -19.81 -3.20
C GLU A 271 -5.31 -18.58 -4.08
N ALA A 272 -5.00 -17.38 -3.57
CA ALA A 272 -5.07 -16.16 -4.38
C ALA A 272 -4.14 -16.24 -5.62
N ASP A 273 -2.97 -16.87 -5.49
CA ASP A 273 -2.02 -17.08 -6.59
C ASP A 273 -2.51 -18.09 -7.64
N ARG A 274 -3.31 -19.09 -7.23
CA ARG A 274 -3.91 -20.08 -8.12
C ARG A 274 -5.18 -19.59 -8.80
N GLN A 275 -5.84 -18.58 -8.24
CA GLN A 275 -7.09 -18.06 -8.77
C GLN A 275 -6.84 -17.34 -10.11
N SER A 276 -7.22 -17.99 -11.21
CA SER A 276 -7.28 -17.32 -12.51
C SER A 276 -8.31 -16.19 -12.49
N VAL A 277 -7.93 -15.05 -13.06
CA VAL A 277 -8.82 -13.89 -13.30
C VAL A 277 -9.20 -13.74 -14.76
N VAL A 278 -8.66 -14.57 -15.66
CA VAL A 278 -8.96 -14.54 -17.11
C VAL A 278 -10.46 -14.66 -17.34
N GLY A 279 -11.03 -13.76 -18.14
CA GLY A 279 -12.46 -13.71 -18.46
C GLY A 279 -13.36 -13.12 -17.36
N GLN A 280 -12.81 -12.76 -16.19
CA GLN A 280 -13.56 -12.05 -15.15
C GLN A 280 -13.59 -10.54 -15.44
N GLU A 281 -14.60 -9.86 -14.90
CA GLU A 281 -14.65 -8.39 -14.87
C GLU A 281 -13.87 -7.89 -13.66
N LEU A 282 -12.85 -7.06 -13.89
CA LEU A 282 -12.12 -6.37 -12.83
C LEU A 282 -12.32 -4.86 -12.94
N ALA A 283 -12.35 -4.18 -11.79
CA ALA A 283 -12.45 -2.73 -11.74
C ALA A 283 -11.19 -2.09 -12.32
N VAL A 284 -11.32 -1.34 -13.41
CA VAL A 284 -10.26 -0.48 -13.92
C VAL A 284 -10.27 0.87 -13.21
N ARG A 285 -11.44 1.27 -12.71
CA ARG A 285 -11.64 2.46 -11.87
C ARG A 285 -12.47 2.14 -10.65
N ALA A 286 -12.11 2.75 -9.52
CA ALA A 286 -12.75 2.49 -8.25
C ALA A 286 -13.23 3.77 -7.57
N GLY A 287 -14.39 3.69 -6.92
CA GLY A 287 -14.99 4.79 -6.16
C GLY A 287 -15.65 4.28 -4.89
N PHE A 288 -16.02 5.18 -4.00
CA PHE A 288 -16.75 4.79 -2.79
C PHE A 288 -18.05 4.07 -3.14
N THR A 289 -18.35 3.01 -2.40
CA THR A 289 -19.68 2.40 -2.41
C THR A 289 -20.66 3.23 -1.57
N ALA A 290 -21.92 2.80 -1.53
CA ALA A 290 -22.82 3.17 -0.43
C ALA A 290 -22.14 2.94 0.93
N PRO A 291 -22.50 3.70 1.98
CA PRO A 291 -21.88 3.55 3.29
C PRO A 291 -22.07 2.12 3.78
N ASN A 292 -20.98 1.49 4.22
CA ASN A 292 -20.98 0.09 4.61
C ASN A 292 -21.55 -0.14 6.03
N SER A 293 -21.75 0.94 6.78
CA SER A 293 -22.37 0.94 8.11
C SER A 293 -22.69 2.37 8.54
N THR A 294 -23.59 2.51 9.51
CA THR A 294 -23.74 3.72 10.33
C THR A 294 -23.37 3.35 11.74
N ARG A 295 -22.36 4.01 12.32
CA ARG A 295 -21.86 3.70 13.67
C ARG A 295 -21.31 4.95 14.35
N GLU A 296 -21.09 4.83 15.65
CA GLU A 296 -20.44 5.86 16.43
C GLU A 296 -18.96 5.98 16.03
N ILE A 297 -18.55 7.19 15.70
CA ILE A 297 -17.17 7.57 15.45
C ILE A 297 -16.73 8.51 16.56
N LEU A 298 -15.58 8.23 17.18
CA LEU A 298 -15.05 9.04 18.26
C LEU A 298 -14.33 10.26 17.68
N LEU A 299 -14.98 11.42 17.79
CA LEU A 299 -14.33 12.70 17.57
C LEU A 299 -13.58 13.15 18.82
N GLY A 300 -12.64 14.07 18.64
CA GLY A 300 -11.77 14.54 19.71
C GLY A 300 -11.66 16.06 19.75
N ALA A 301 -10.92 16.54 20.74
CA ALA A 301 -10.55 17.94 20.88
C ALA A 301 -9.03 18.06 20.97
N VAL A 302 -8.51 19.26 20.66
CA VAL A 302 -7.09 19.57 20.76
C VAL A 302 -6.87 20.88 21.51
N ASP A 303 -5.76 20.96 22.23
CA ASP A 303 -5.19 22.21 22.70
C ASP A 303 -4.30 22.84 21.64
N THR A 304 -4.31 24.16 21.56
CA THR A 304 -3.38 24.91 20.72
C THR A 304 -2.13 25.24 21.53
N LEU A 305 -1.00 24.69 21.11
CA LEU A 305 0.32 24.94 21.68
C LEU A 305 1.17 25.78 20.70
N ARG A 306 2.33 26.25 21.19
CA ARG A 306 3.38 26.83 20.34
C ARG A 306 4.63 25.96 20.34
N HIS A 307 5.22 25.79 19.17
CA HIS A 307 6.50 25.12 19.01
C HIS A 307 7.57 25.90 19.78
N PRO A 308 8.37 25.24 20.64
CA PRO A 308 9.35 25.94 21.49
C PRO A 308 10.41 26.66 20.64
N GLU A 309 10.90 26.05 19.56
CA GLU A 309 11.92 26.65 18.69
C GLU A 309 11.39 27.68 17.68
N THR A 310 10.27 27.41 16.99
CA THR A 310 9.79 28.29 15.90
C THR A 310 8.67 29.24 16.30
N GLY A 311 8.00 29.00 17.43
CA GLY A 311 6.79 29.73 17.85
C GLY A 311 5.53 29.38 17.03
N ASP A 312 5.65 28.50 16.04
CA ASP A 312 4.53 28.08 15.20
C ASP A 312 3.47 27.32 15.98
N ARG A 313 2.25 27.28 15.44
CA ARG A 313 1.15 26.56 16.07
C ARG A 313 1.36 25.05 16.02
N MET A 314 1.20 24.39 17.17
CA MET A 314 1.06 22.94 17.33
C MET A 314 -0.29 22.58 17.95
N TYR A 315 -0.74 21.35 17.77
CA TYR A 315 -1.94 20.83 18.42
C TYR A 315 -1.60 19.62 19.28
N ALA A 316 -2.07 19.63 20.53
CA ALA A 316 -2.00 18.48 21.42
C ALA A 316 -3.39 17.89 21.62
N ARG A 317 -3.52 16.59 21.39
CA ARG A 317 -4.74 15.81 21.64
C ARG A 317 -5.15 15.98 23.10
N ARG A 318 -6.41 16.30 23.33
CA ARG A 318 -7.05 16.14 24.63
C ARG A 318 -7.61 14.73 24.73
N ASP A 319 -7.61 14.18 25.94
CA ASP A 319 -8.27 12.89 26.17
C ASP A 319 -9.79 13.06 26.33
N VAL A 320 -10.42 13.47 25.23
CA VAL A 320 -11.87 13.63 25.08
C VAL A 320 -12.29 12.78 23.89
N ARG A 321 -13.30 11.93 24.11
CA ARG A 321 -13.91 11.08 23.10
C ARG A 321 -15.37 11.47 23.00
N THR A 322 -15.73 12.18 21.94
CA THR A 322 -17.10 12.60 21.66
C THR A 322 -17.67 11.67 20.60
N PRO A 323 -18.53 10.70 20.96
CA PRO A 323 -19.17 9.84 19.97
C PRO A 323 -20.09 10.66 19.07
N GLU A 324 -19.97 10.46 17.77
CA GLU A 324 -20.92 10.99 16.79
C GLU A 324 -21.32 9.87 15.83
N THR A 325 -22.63 9.61 15.73
CA THR A 325 -23.18 8.63 14.81
C THR A 325 -23.18 9.17 13.39
N MET A 326 -22.45 8.53 12.48
CA MET A 326 -22.36 8.96 11.09
C MET A 326 -22.21 7.78 10.11
N PRO A 327 -22.57 7.95 8.83
CA PRO A 327 -22.31 6.94 7.80
C PRO A 327 -20.80 6.76 7.57
N VAL A 328 -20.39 5.51 7.38
CA VAL A 328 -18.98 5.12 7.17
C VAL A 328 -18.78 4.65 5.74
N TYR A 329 -17.85 5.32 5.05
CA TYR A 329 -17.44 5.05 3.68
C TYR A 329 -16.01 4.49 3.70
N SER A 330 -15.89 3.20 4.01
CA SER A 330 -14.59 2.49 4.13
C SER A 330 -14.37 1.39 3.09
N ARG A 331 -15.23 1.36 2.06
CA ARG A 331 -15.23 0.40 0.96
C ARG A 331 -15.25 1.12 -0.38
N PHE A 332 -14.61 0.50 -1.36
CA PHE A 332 -14.62 0.93 -2.74
C PHE A 332 -15.19 -0.19 -3.62
N GLY A 333 -15.92 0.20 -4.65
CA GLY A 333 -16.48 -0.69 -5.67
C GLY A 333 -16.04 -0.23 -7.05
N ALA A 334 -16.32 -1.06 -8.07
CA ALA A 334 -16.04 -0.72 -9.45
C ALA A 334 -16.93 0.46 -9.88
N VAL A 335 -16.30 1.51 -10.40
CA VAL A 335 -16.99 2.57 -11.17
C VAL A 335 -17.00 2.18 -12.64
N GLU A 336 -15.94 1.53 -13.09
CA GLU A 336 -15.78 1.02 -14.45
C GLU A 336 -15.07 -0.33 -14.39
N THR A 337 -15.55 -1.29 -15.18
CA THR A 337 -14.92 -2.62 -15.31
C THR A 337 -14.41 -2.84 -16.72
N GLU A 338 -13.50 -3.79 -16.82
CA GLU A 338 -13.11 -4.40 -18.09
C GLU A 338 -12.86 -5.90 -17.87
N ARG A 339 -13.08 -6.67 -18.95
CA ARG A 339 -12.85 -8.10 -18.98
C ARG A 339 -11.36 -8.39 -19.07
N VAL A 340 -10.86 -9.20 -18.15
CA VAL A 340 -9.45 -9.63 -18.16
C VAL A 340 -9.19 -10.51 -19.39
N PRO A 341 -8.24 -10.14 -20.28
CA PRO A 341 -7.91 -10.93 -21.45
C PRO A 341 -7.13 -12.21 -21.10
N ALA A 342 -6.89 -13.07 -22.10
CA ALA A 342 -5.95 -14.17 -21.96
C ALA A 342 -4.49 -13.68 -21.83
N GLY A 343 -4.17 -12.55 -22.47
CA GLY A 343 -2.85 -11.95 -22.41
C GLY A 343 -2.78 -10.58 -23.07
N TYR A 344 -1.69 -9.86 -22.81
CA TYR A 344 -1.35 -8.61 -23.49
C TYR A 344 -0.11 -8.80 -24.36
N LEU A 345 -0.04 -8.10 -25.50
CA LEU A 345 1.15 -8.03 -26.34
C LEU A 345 1.73 -6.63 -26.23
N VAL A 346 2.91 -6.55 -25.61
CA VAL A 346 3.67 -5.30 -25.45
C VAL A 346 4.73 -5.25 -26.57
N PRO A 347 4.61 -4.33 -27.55
CA PRO A 347 5.54 -4.28 -28.66
C PRO A 347 6.95 -3.85 -28.21
N ALA A 348 7.99 -4.34 -28.89
CA ALA A 348 9.40 -4.11 -28.51
C ALA A 348 9.81 -2.62 -28.40
N ARG A 349 9.11 -1.73 -29.10
CA ARG A 349 9.33 -0.27 -29.01
C ARG A 349 8.98 0.34 -27.65
N LEU A 350 8.25 -0.38 -26.79
CA LEU A 350 7.86 0.04 -25.44
C LEU A 350 8.76 -0.62 -24.38
N ALA A 351 10.08 -0.55 -24.58
CA ALA A 351 11.05 -1.17 -23.68
C ALA A 351 10.87 -0.74 -22.22
N GLU A 352 10.52 0.53 -21.97
CA GLU A 352 10.25 1.03 -20.61
C GLU A 352 9.07 0.32 -19.91
N VAL A 353 8.07 -0.11 -20.67
CA VAL A 353 6.93 -0.88 -20.15
C VAL A 353 7.40 -2.29 -19.82
N THR A 354 8.17 -2.93 -20.70
CA THR A 354 8.75 -4.26 -20.42
C THR A 354 9.65 -4.24 -19.18
N ASP A 355 10.48 -3.20 -19.02
CA ASP A 355 11.32 -3.01 -17.84
C ASP A 355 10.49 -2.81 -16.57
N LEU A 356 9.40 -2.05 -16.65
CA LEU A 356 8.47 -1.86 -15.53
C LEU A 356 7.80 -3.18 -15.12
N LEU A 357 7.33 -3.97 -16.10
CA LEU A 357 6.74 -5.29 -15.84
C LEU A 357 7.74 -6.21 -15.15
N ALA A 358 8.98 -6.26 -15.63
CA ALA A 358 10.06 -7.04 -15.02
C ALA A 358 10.41 -6.55 -13.60
N ALA A 359 10.41 -5.24 -13.37
CA ALA A 359 10.62 -4.66 -12.03
C ALA A 359 9.55 -5.09 -11.02
N HIS A 360 8.31 -5.28 -11.47
CA HIS A 360 7.23 -5.84 -10.64
C HIS A 360 7.26 -7.37 -10.47
N GLY A 361 8.06 -8.06 -11.28
CA GLY A 361 8.09 -9.53 -11.37
C GLY A 361 6.99 -10.14 -12.22
N ILE A 362 6.35 -9.34 -13.09
CA ILE A 362 5.34 -9.84 -14.02
C ILE A 362 6.05 -10.67 -15.09
N ARG A 363 5.61 -11.92 -15.26
CA ARG A 363 6.18 -12.86 -16.22
C ARG A 363 5.78 -12.47 -17.63
N THR A 364 6.72 -12.63 -18.54
CA THR A 364 6.54 -12.46 -19.99
C THR A 364 7.07 -13.67 -20.73
N THR A 365 6.53 -13.95 -21.91
CA THR A 365 6.98 -14.98 -22.84
C THR A 365 7.17 -14.41 -24.24
N ASP A 366 7.69 -15.21 -25.16
CA ASP A 366 7.62 -14.92 -26.59
C ASP A 366 6.15 -14.84 -27.06
N VAL A 367 5.93 -14.10 -28.14
CA VAL A 367 4.59 -13.91 -28.74
C VAL A 367 4.14 -15.21 -29.42
N PRO A 368 3.04 -15.85 -28.99
CA PRO A 368 2.50 -17.02 -29.65
C PRO A 368 2.04 -16.74 -31.08
N GLU A 369 2.23 -17.72 -31.98
CA GLU A 369 1.73 -17.64 -33.36
C GLU A 369 0.19 -17.75 -33.41
N GLY A 370 -0.43 -17.08 -34.39
CA GLY A 370 -1.86 -17.24 -34.68
C GLY A 370 -2.81 -16.66 -33.62
N LEU A 371 -2.33 -15.81 -32.71
CA LEU A 371 -3.20 -15.14 -31.75
C LEU A 371 -4.24 -14.26 -32.44
N ALA A 372 -5.51 -14.47 -32.10
CA ALA A 372 -6.53 -13.45 -32.28
C ALA A 372 -6.20 -12.28 -31.36
N LEU A 373 -6.19 -11.06 -31.91
CA LEU A 373 -5.83 -9.86 -31.17
C LEU A 373 -6.95 -8.83 -31.25
N GLU A 374 -7.03 -8.02 -30.20
CA GLU A 374 -7.83 -6.82 -30.12
C GLU A 374 -6.90 -5.61 -29.96
N GLU A 375 -7.32 -4.48 -30.53
CA GLU A 375 -6.70 -3.18 -30.36
C GLU A 375 -7.70 -2.24 -29.68
N PHE A 376 -7.23 -1.44 -28.72
CA PHE A 376 -8.07 -0.42 -28.10
C PHE A 376 -8.11 0.81 -29.00
N GLN A 377 -9.28 1.08 -29.56
CA GLN A 377 -9.57 2.27 -30.36
C GLN A 377 -9.81 3.44 -29.41
N VAL A 378 -9.00 4.50 -29.57
CA VAL A 378 -9.04 5.67 -28.70
C VAL A 378 -10.05 6.66 -29.26
N ASP A 379 -11.13 6.91 -28.52
CA ASP A 379 -12.13 7.92 -28.87
C ASP A 379 -11.65 9.32 -28.43
N SER A 380 -11.11 9.42 -27.22
CA SER A 380 -10.54 10.66 -26.68
C SER A 380 -9.59 10.39 -25.51
N VAL A 381 -8.77 11.39 -25.20
CA VAL A 381 -7.85 11.36 -24.05
C VAL A 381 -8.03 12.65 -23.26
N ARG A 382 -8.26 12.54 -21.96
CA ARG A 382 -8.24 13.69 -21.05
C ARG A 382 -6.88 13.77 -20.37
N VAL A 383 -6.18 14.89 -20.54
CA VAL A 383 -4.89 15.16 -19.91
C VAL A 383 -5.08 16.12 -18.73
N ALA A 384 -4.49 15.78 -17.59
CA ALA A 384 -4.55 16.61 -16.39
C ALA A 384 -3.92 18.00 -16.64
N SER A 385 -4.64 19.05 -16.22
CA SER A 385 -4.20 20.44 -16.39
C SER A 385 -3.00 20.81 -15.51
N ARG A 386 -2.77 20.06 -14.42
CA ARG A 386 -1.63 20.22 -13.51
C ARG A 386 -0.88 18.90 -13.39
N PRO A 387 0.46 18.94 -13.29
CA PRO A 387 1.23 17.75 -13.00
C PRO A 387 0.93 17.23 -11.59
N PHE A 388 0.87 15.91 -11.46
CA PHE A 388 0.85 15.19 -10.20
C PHE A 388 2.04 14.23 -10.19
N GLN A 389 2.89 14.31 -9.17
CA GLN A 389 4.11 13.50 -9.09
C GLN A 389 4.98 13.62 -10.36
N ASN A 390 5.18 14.86 -10.81
CA ASN A 390 5.90 15.24 -12.03
C ASN A 390 5.31 14.72 -13.36
N VAL A 391 4.08 14.19 -13.36
CA VAL A 391 3.39 13.66 -14.54
C VAL A 391 2.06 14.36 -14.77
N ARG A 392 1.75 14.75 -16.00
CA ARG A 392 0.38 15.13 -16.40
C ARG A 392 -0.39 13.85 -16.70
N GLN A 393 -1.16 13.39 -15.73
CA GLN A 393 -1.87 12.12 -15.85
C GLN A 393 -2.83 12.11 -17.04
N GLN A 394 -2.93 10.97 -17.72
CA GLN A 394 -3.83 10.78 -18.85
C GLN A 394 -5.00 9.87 -18.47
N GLU A 395 -6.12 10.06 -19.14
CA GLU A 395 -7.31 9.23 -18.99
C GLU A 395 -7.85 8.93 -20.38
N ALA A 396 -7.78 7.66 -20.77
CA ALA A 396 -8.23 7.20 -22.06
C ALA A 396 -9.73 6.86 -22.04
N PHE A 397 -10.42 7.21 -23.12
CA PHE A 397 -11.78 6.78 -23.42
C PHE A 397 -11.76 6.07 -24.78
N GLY A 398 -12.51 4.98 -24.89
CA GLY A 398 -12.48 4.12 -26.07
C GLY A 398 -12.96 2.72 -25.77
N ARG A 399 -12.70 1.81 -26.71
CA ARG A 399 -13.10 0.40 -26.60
C ARG A 399 -12.14 -0.53 -27.32
N TRP A 400 -12.08 -1.77 -26.86
CA TRP A 400 -11.41 -2.84 -27.57
C TRP A 400 -12.21 -3.28 -28.80
N ALA A 401 -11.52 -3.53 -29.90
CA ALA A 401 -12.10 -4.04 -31.14
C ALA A 401 -11.17 -5.10 -31.77
N PRO A 402 -11.71 -6.10 -32.51
CA PRO A 402 -10.87 -7.07 -33.21
C PRO A 402 -9.88 -6.41 -34.17
N ARG A 403 -8.65 -6.89 -34.16
CA ARG A 403 -7.58 -6.49 -35.08
C ARG A 403 -7.49 -7.52 -36.21
N ASN A 404 -7.58 -7.06 -37.45
CA ASN A 404 -7.53 -7.93 -38.64
C ASN A 404 -6.10 -8.13 -39.19
N ASP A 405 -5.14 -7.30 -38.77
CA ASP A 405 -3.75 -7.42 -39.18
C ASP A 405 -3.02 -8.50 -38.39
N ALA A 406 -1.97 -9.07 -39.00
CA ALA A 406 -1.09 -10.00 -38.32
C ALA A 406 -0.47 -9.39 -37.05
N ALA A 407 -0.29 -10.24 -36.03
CA ALA A 407 0.37 -9.88 -34.78
C ALA A 407 1.78 -9.31 -35.05
N PRO A 408 2.20 -8.24 -34.36
CA PRO A 408 3.60 -7.84 -34.37
C PRO A 408 4.46 -9.00 -33.89
N THR A 409 5.48 -9.36 -34.67
CA THR A 409 6.44 -10.43 -34.31
C THR A 409 7.54 -9.96 -33.36
N SER A 410 7.59 -8.66 -33.04
CA SER A 410 8.58 -8.08 -32.13
C SER A 410 7.93 -7.47 -30.89
N GLY A 411 8.23 -8.05 -29.73
CA GLY A 411 7.67 -7.66 -28.44
C GLY A 411 7.66 -8.85 -27.49
N VAL A 412 6.88 -8.70 -26.41
CA VAL A 412 6.66 -9.76 -25.43
C VAL A 412 5.18 -9.99 -25.20
N TYR A 413 4.82 -11.22 -24.88
CA TYR A 413 3.48 -11.58 -24.43
C TYR A 413 3.45 -11.65 -22.90
N VAL A 414 2.43 -11.02 -22.31
CA VAL A 414 2.14 -11.04 -20.88
C VAL A 414 0.95 -11.97 -20.68
N PRO A 415 1.18 -13.26 -20.34
CA PRO A 415 0.08 -14.19 -20.14
C PRO A 415 -0.66 -13.87 -18.83
N MET A 416 -1.99 -13.89 -18.82
CA MET A 416 -2.79 -13.54 -17.63
C MET A 416 -3.07 -14.73 -16.70
N ASP A 417 -2.55 -15.92 -17.01
CA ASP A 417 -2.55 -17.11 -16.15
C ASP A 417 -1.37 -17.09 -15.16
N GLN A 418 -1.21 -15.98 -14.45
CA GLN A 418 -0.11 -15.77 -13.52
C GLN A 418 -0.57 -15.13 -12.19
N PRO A 419 0.15 -15.36 -11.07
CA PRO A 419 -0.24 -14.80 -9.76
C PRO A 419 -0.41 -13.27 -9.77
N LEU A 420 0.39 -12.57 -10.58
CA LEU A 420 0.37 -11.11 -10.69
C LEU A 420 -0.61 -10.58 -11.75
N ALA A 421 -1.54 -11.39 -12.26
CA ALA A 421 -2.46 -11.00 -13.32
C ALA A 421 -3.30 -9.76 -12.98
N ARG A 422 -3.75 -9.61 -11.72
CA ARG A 422 -4.47 -8.39 -11.28
C ARG A 422 -3.61 -7.13 -11.40
N LEU A 423 -2.34 -7.21 -11.04
CA LEU A 423 -1.40 -6.10 -11.16
C LEU A 423 -1.10 -5.80 -12.64
N ALA A 424 -0.82 -6.83 -13.43
CA ALA A 424 -0.57 -6.69 -14.87
C ALA A 424 -1.77 -6.06 -15.60
N PHE A 425 -2.99 -6.49 -15.25
CA PHE A 425 -4.24 -5.94 -15.79
C PHE A 425 -4.35 -4.44 -15.52
N LEU A 426 -4.19 -4.02 -14.27
CA LEU A 426 -4.31 -2.60 -13.89
C LEU A 426 -3.18 -1.72 -14.48
N LEU A 427 -1.99 -2.29 -14.70
CA LEU A 427 -0.90 -1.58 -15.36
C LEU A 427 -1.14 -1.40 -16.86
N LEU A 428 -1.66 -2.44 -17.54
CA LEU A 428 -1.70 -2.50 -19.00
C LEU A 428 -3.04 -2.05 -19.59
N GLU A 429 -4.13 -2.07 -18.83
CA GLU A 429 -5.44 -1.64 -19.30
C GLU A 429 -5.49 -0.10 -19.44
N PRO A 430 -5.70 0.45 -20.65
CA PRO A 430 -5.57 1.89 -20.92
C PRO A 430 -6.54 2.75 -20.12
N ARG A 431 -7.69 2.19 -19.73
CA ARG A 431 -8.73 2.90 -18.96
C ARG A 431 -8.50 2.90 -17.45
N SER A 432 -7.48 2.19 -16.95
CA SER A 432 -7.25 2.07 -15.50
C SER A 432 -6.66 3.34 -14.88
N ASP A 433 -7.10 3.66 -13.65
CA ASP A 433 -6.70 4.84 -12.86
C ASP A 433 -5.19 4.91 -12.53
N ASP A 434 -4.44 3.82 -12.73
CA ASP A 434 -3.02 3.68 -12.41
C ASP A 434 -2.23 2.92 -13.49
N SER A 435 -2.69 2.96 -14.74
CA SER A 435 -2.03 2.31 -15.88
C SER A 435 -0.78 3.04 -16.37
N VAL A 436 -0.03 2.39 -17.28
CA VAL A 436 1.07 3.03 -18.03
C VAL A 436 0.58 4.21 -18.87
N VAL A 437 -0.69 4.23 -19.27
CA VAL A 437 -1.32 5.39 -19.91
C VAL A 437 -1.56 6.49 -18.88
N ASN A 438 -2.12 6.15 -17.71
CA ASN A 438 -2.36 7.15 -16.66
C ASN A 438 -1.10 7.88 -16.23
N TRP A 439 0.02 7.15 -16.13
CA TRP A 439 1.32 7.70 -15.80
C TRP A 439 2.11 8.26 -16.98
N ALA A 440 1.47 8.38 -18.16
CA ALA A 440 2.06 8.89 -19.39
C ALA A 440 3.37 8.19 -19.84
N LEU A 441 3.62 6.96 -19.36
CA LEU A 441 4.67 6.08 -19.89
C LEU A 441 4.31 5.63 -21.30
N VAL A 442 3.02 5.45 -21.58
CA VAL A 442 2.52 5.28 -22.94
C VAL A 442 1.60 6.45 -23.25
N SER A 443 2.14 7.47 -23.91
CA SER A 443 1.32 8.62 -24.33
C SER A 443 0.38 8.25 -25.48
N LEU A 444 -0.89 8.61 -25.33
CA LEU A 444 -1.93 8.48 -26.36
C LEU A 444 -2.24 9.81 -27.06
N GLU A 445 -1.54 10.88 -26.70
CA GLU A 445 -1.62 12.16 -27.39
C GLU A 445 -1.31 11.93 -28.88
N ASP A 446 -2.24 12.35 -29.75
CA ASP A 446 -2.20 12.17 -31.20
C ASP A 446 -2.29 10.73 -31.75
N ARG A 447 -2.68 9.75 -30.92
CA ARG A 447 -2.90 8.36 -31.37
C ARG A 447 -4.38 8.03 -31.52
N GLY A 448 -4.75 7.41 -32.64
CA GLY A 448 -6.07 6.80 -32.83
C GLY A 448 -6.23 5.42 -32.16
N SER A 449 -5.14 4.81 -31.70
CA SER A 449 -5.16 3.50 -31.03
C SER A 449 -4.08 3.34 -29.96
N TYR A 450 -4.36 2.46 -29.00
CA TYR A 450 -3.42 2.04 -27.97
C TYR A 450 -2.39 1.05 -28.53
N PRO A 451 -1.08 1.26 -28.31
CA PRO A 451 -0.05 0.41 -28.90
C PRO A 451 0.08 -0.99 -28.28
N ILE A 452 -0.46 -1.23 -27.07
CA ILE A 452 -0.45 -2.55 -26.44
C ILE A 452 -1.74 -3.27 -26.85
N LEU A 453 -1.59 -4.46 -27.42
CA LEU A 453 -2.71 -5.27 -27.89
C LEU A 453 -3.10 -6.26 -26.81
N ARG A 454 -4.29 -6.86 -26.92
CA ARG A 454 -4.68 -7.98 -26.05
C ARG A 454 -5.19 -9.18 -26.85
N ALA A 455 -4.95 -10.37 -26.34
CA ALA A 455 -5.60 -11.59 -26.80
C ALA A 455 -6.87 -11.81 -25.98
N PRO A 456 -8.07 -11.85 -26.58
CA PRO A 456 -9.30 -11.97 -25.83
C PRO A 456 -9.32 -13.25 -25.00
N ALA A 457 -10.04 -13.21 -23.87
CA ALA A 457 -10.30 -14.43 -23.10
C ALA A 457 -11.15 -15.41 -23.93
N PRO A 458 -10.99 -16.74 -23.73
CA PRO A 458 -11.81 -17.75 -24.40
C PRO A 458 -13.32 -17.60 -24.20
#